data_AF-A0A6N9YP06-F1
#
_entry.id   AF-A0A6N9YP06-F1
#
_cell.length_a   1.000
_cell.length_b   1.000
_cell.length_c   1.000
_cell.angle_alpha   90.00
_cell.angle_beta   90.00
_cell.angle_gamma   90.00
#
_symmetry.space_group_name_H-M   'P 1'
#
loop_
_entity.id
_entity.type
_entity.pdbx_description
1 polymer ?
#
loop_
_entity_poly.entity_id
_entity_poly.type
_entity_poly.pdbx_seq_one_letter_code
_entity_poly.pdbx_strand_id
1 'polypeptide(L)'
;MKKSSTIIGLGAVAAVGAAVASELRKPAEERTWQGKLGGVVPYDFRPPTTDRLRERMWAPDDDAIVKPHVFGVGWTVNVGRLARKAGVA
;
A
#
# COMPACT_ATOMS: atom_id res chain seq x y z
N MET A 1 14.34 23.88 8.55
CA MET A 1 13.61 22.83 7.81
C MET A 1 13.49 21.57 8.68
N LYS A 2 12.52 21.52 9.61
CA LYS A 2 12.25 20.32 10.46
C LYS A 2 10.76 20.01 10.59
N LYS A 3 9.90 21.05 10.51
CA LYS A 3 8.43 20.95 10.61
C LYS A 3 7.79 20.04 9.55
N SER A 4 8.33 19.99 8.34
CA SER A 4 7.74 19.24 7.21
C SER A 4 7.76 17.73 7.41
N SER A 5 8.85 17.18 7.96
CA SER A 5 8.97 15.74 8.24
C SER A 5 8.00 15.30 9.33
N THR A 6 7.81 16.14 10.37
CA THR A 6 6.85 15.88 11.44
C THR A 6 5.42 15.82 10.93
N ILE A 7 5.03 16.71 10.01
CA ILE A 7 3.68 16.72 9.43
C ILE A 7 3.43 15.46 8.58
N ILE A 8 4.40 15.04 7.76
CA ILE A 8 4.28 13.81 6.95
C ILE A 8 4.14 12.58 7.85
N GLY A 9 4.98 12.48 8.89
CA GLY A 9 4.90 11.37 9.85
C GLY A 9 3.55 11.31 10.57
N LEU A 10 3.03 12.46 11.02
CA LEU A 10 1.74 12.53 11.70
C LEU A 10 0.58 12.11 10.77
N GLY A 11 0.63 12.54 9.51
CA GLY A 11 -0.34 12.14 8.48
C GLY A 11 -0.31 10.63 8.21
N ALA A 12 0.87 10.02 8.13
CA ALA A 12 1.00 8.57 7.94
C ALA A 12 0.42 7.78 9.12
N VAL A 13 0.71 8.20 10.36
CA VAL A 13 0.15 7.57 11.56
C VAL A 13 -1.37 7.71 11.60
N ALA A 14 -1.90 8.90 11.27
CA ALA A 14 -3.33 9.12 11.20
C ALA A 14 -4.02 8.23 10.14
N ALA A 15 -3.39 8.05 8.97
CA ALA A 15 -3.92 7.18 7.92
C ALA A 15 -3.96 5.70 8.35
N VAL A 16 -2.90 5.21 9.00
CA VAL A 16 -2.88 3.84 9.58
C VAL A 16 -3.97 3.70 10.65
N GLY A 17 -4.06 4.65 11.58
CA GLY A 17 -5.08 4.65 12.63
C GLY A 17 -6.50 4.67 12.06
N ALA A 18 -6.75 5.47 11.03
CA ALA A 18 -8.05 5.53 10.35
C ALA A 18 -8.41 4.20 9.67
N ALA A 19 -7.46 3.56 9.00
CA ALA A 19 -7.68 2.27 8.34
C ALA A 19 -7.96 1.16 9.36
N VAL A 20 -7.18 1.08 10.44
CA VAL A 20 -7.43 0.12 11.54
C VAL A 20 -8.78 0.38 12.21
N ALA A 21 -9.10 1.64 12.53
CA ALA A 21 -10.38 2.00 13.12
C ALA A 21 -11.57 1.65 12.20
N SER A 22 -11.39 1.78 10.88
CA SER A 22 -12.43 1.42 9.92
C SER A 22 -12.75 -0.07 9.90
N GLU A 23 -11.75 -0.94 10.10
CA GLU A 23 -11.95 -2.39 10.21
C GLU A 23 -12.49 -2.78 11.58
N LEU A 24 -12.00 -2.18 12.67
CA LEU A 24 -12.47 -2.49 14.02
C LEU A 24 -13.94 -2.11 14.27
N ARG A 25 -14.46 -1.11 13.53
CA ARG A 25 -15.88 -0.73 13.55
C ARG A 25 -16.81 -1.77 12.91
N LYS A 26 -16.28 -2.69 12.10
CA LYS A 26 -17.05 -3.77 11.48
C LYS A 26 -17.17 -4.95 12.47
N PRO A 27 -18.26 -5.74 12.38
CA PRO A 27 -18.33 -7.07 12.99
C PRO A 27 -17.10 -7.90 12.61
N ALA A 28 -16.64 -8.79 13.50
CA ALA A 28 -15.38 -9.51 13.30
C ALA A 28 -15.35 -10.33 12.01
N GLU A 29 -16.52 -10.86 11.63
CA GLU A 29 -16.79 -11.68 10.46
C GLU A 29 -16.74 -10.87 9.16
N GLU A 30 -16.98 -9.56 9.23
CA GLU A 30 -16.98 -8.64 8.08
C GLU A 30 -15.63 -7.93 7.88
N ARG A 31 -14.66 -8.15 8.78
CA ARG A 31 -13.33 -7.55 8.68
C ARG A 31 -12.56 -8.22 7.55
N THR A 32 -12.09 -7.40 6.62
CA THR A 32 -11.30 -7.89 5.49
C THR A 32 -9.84 -7.49 5.61
N TRP A 33 -9.54 -6.50 6.46
CA TRP A 33 -8.20 -5.94 6.64
C TRP A 33 -7.57 -5.40 5.35
N GLN A 34 -8.39 -5.10 4.34
CA GLN A 34 -7.97 -4.50 3.08
C GLN A 34 -9.05 -3.53 2.58
N GLY A 35 -8.68 -2.50 1.84
CA GLY A 35 -9.65 -1.54 1.32
C GLY A 35 -9.04 -0.25 0.81
N LYS A 36 -9.85 0.82 0.77
CA LYS A 36 -9.41 2.18 0.42
C LYS A 36 -10.02 3.20 1.36
N LEU A 37 -9.19 4.05 1.98
CA LEU A 37 -9.64 5.23 2.72
C LEU A 37 -10.19 6.26 1.74
N GLY A 38 -11.44 6.69 1.95
CA GLY A 38 -12.11 7.67 1.10
C GLY A 38 -12.19 7.26 -0.39
N GLY A 39 -12.09 5.97 -0.70
CA GLY A 39 -12.04 5.46 -2.08
C GLY A 39 -10.71 5.68 -2.83
N VAL A 40 -9.73 6.36 -2.20
CA VAL A 40 -8.50 6.79 -2.87
C VAL A 40 -7.28 6.06 -2.33
N VAL A 41 -7.01 6.14 -1.02
CA VAL A 41 -5.75 5.64 -0.43
C VAL A 41 -5.91 4.16 -0.07
N PRO A 42 -5.26 3.22 -0.79
CA PRO A 42 -5.43 1.80 -0.52
C PRO A 42 -4.76 1.39 0.80
N TYR A 43 -5.24 0.34 1.43
CA TYR A 43 -4.58 -0.32 2.56
C TYR A 43 -4.75 -1.83 2.47
N ASP A 44 -3.77 -2.56 2.97
CA ASP A 44 -3.80 -4.02 3.13
C ASP A 44 -2.99 -4.39 4.38
N PHE A 45 -3.63 -4.98 5.37
CA PHE A 45 -3.00 -5.46 6.61
C PHE A 45 -3.02 -6.98 6.72
N ARG A 46 -3.35 -7.69 5.63
CA ARG A 46 -3.22 -9.14 5.60
C ARG A 46 -1.75 -9.52 5.56
N PRO A 47 -1.35 -10.68 6.12
CA PRO A 47 0.03 -11.14 6.06
C PRO A 47 0.56 -11.09 4.61
N PRO A 48 1.77 -10.51 4.40
CA PRO A 48 2.36 -10.45 3.07
C PRO A 48 2.70 -11.87 2.58
N THR A 49 2.59 -12.11 1.28
CA THR A 49 3.00 -13.36 0.64
C THR A 49 4.04 -13.07 -0.43
N THR A 50 4.88 -14.07 -0.75
CA THR A 50 5.86 -13.97 -1.83
C THR A 50 5.19 -13.67 -3.16
N ASP A 51 4.02 -14.24 -3.41
CA ASP A 51 3.25 -14.02 -4.62
C ASP A 51 2.76 -12.57 -4.73
N ARG A 52 2.23 -11.99 -3.64
CA ARG A 52 1.84 -10.56 -3.63
C ARG A 52 3.05 -9.64 -3.75
N LEU A 53 4.19 -10.00 -3.16
CA LEU A 53 5.41 -9.22 -3.31
C LEU A 53 5.84 -9.15 -4.77
N ARG A 54 5.88 -10.31 -5.44
CA ARG A 54 6.16 -10.40 -6.88
C ARG A 54 5.14 -9.60 -7.68
N GLU A 55 3.85 -9.82 -7.44
CA GLU A 55 2.78 -9.14 -8.17
C GLU A 55 2.84 -7.61 -8.03
N ARG A 56 3.15 -7.08 -6.84
CA ARG A 56 3.09 -5.63 -6.58
C ARG A 56 4.40 -4.89 -6.84
N MET A 57 5.54 -5.55 -6.67
CA MET A 57 6.85 -4.91 -6.79
C MET A 57 7.70 -5.43 -7.94
N TRP A 58 7.43 -6.63 -8.47
CA TRP A 58 8.19 -7.25 -9.55
C TRP A 58 7.27 -7.84 -10.63
N ALA A 59 6.43 -6.99 -11.22
CA ALA A 59 5.58 -7.34 -12.36
C ALA A 59 6.03 -6.55 -13.60
N PRO A 60 7.07 -7.00 -14.33
CA PRO A 60 7.64 -6.28 -15.48
C PRO A 60 6.66 -6.01 -16.62
N ASP A 61 5.73 -6.95 -16.82
CA ASP A 61 4.73 -6.92 -17.88
C ASP A 61 3.47 -6.13 -17.50
N ASP A 62 3.35 -5.68 -16.25
CA ASP A 62 2.27 -4.81 -15.79
C ASP A 62 2.58 -3.35 -16.15
N ASP A 63 1.61 -2.65 -16.73
CA ASP A 63 1.77 -1.26 -17.14
C ASP A 63 1.86 -0.28 -15.95
N ALA A 64 1.35 -0.64 -14.78
CA ALA A 64 1.34 0.20 -13.59
C ALA A 64 2.70 0.26 -12.90
N ILE A 65 3.26 1.48 -12.80
CA ILE A 65 4.47 1.77 -12.01
C ILE A 65 4.15 1.91 -10.52
N VAL A 66 3.00 2.47 -10.18
CA VAL A 66 2.56 2.71 -8.81
C VAL A 66 1.46 1.71 -8.49
N LYS A 67 1.69 0.85 -7.50
CA LYS A 67 0.75 -0.22 -7.10
C LYS A 67 0.41 -0.09 -5.62
N PRO A 68 -0.73 -0.62 -5.14
CA PRO A 68 -1.00 -0.68 -3.70
C PRO A 68 0.12 -1.40 -2.94
N HIS A 69 0.38 -0.97 -1.70
CA HIS A 69 1.31 -1.66 -0.82
C HIS A 69 0.97 -3.15 -0.66
N VAL A 70 2.01 -3.97 -0.46
CA VAL A 70 1.83 -5.40 -0.10
C VAL A 70 1.32 -5.53 1.34
N PHE A 71 1.76 -4.62 2.20
CA PHE A 71 1.33 -4.46 3.58
C PHE A 71 1.43 -2.98 3.98
N GLY A 72 0.42 -2.47 4.70
CA GLY A 72 0.32 -1.10 5.17
C GLY A 72 -0.68 -0.25 4.40
N VAL A 73 -0.50 1.07 4.44
CA VAL A 73 -1.38 2.06 3.80
C VAL A 73 -0.60 2.81 2.72
N GLY A 74 -1.22 2.98 1.56
CA GLY A 74 -0.69 3.72 0.42
C GLY A 74 -0.14 2.82 -0.68
N TRP A 75 0.87 3.34 -1.39
CA TRP A 75 1.36 2.74 -2.62
C TRP A 75 2.84 2.38 -2.54
N THR A 76 3.22 1.35 -3.28
CA THR A 76 4.60 0.94 -3.55
C THR A 76 4.94 1.14 -5.03
N VAL A 77 6.20 0.93 -5.36
CA VAL A 77 6.72 1.01 -6.73
C VAL A 77 6.90 -0.40 -7.30
N ASN A 78 6.37 -0.60 -8.50
CA ASN A 78 6.65 -1.78 -9.32
C ASN A 78 8.04 -1.64 -9.96
N VAL A 79 9.06 -2.07 -9.22
CA VAL A 79 10.47 -2.06 -9.64
C VAL A 79 10.68 -2.93 -10.88
N GLY A 80 9.94 -4.04 -11.02
CA GLY A 80 10.00 -4.87 -12.22
C GLY A 80 9.63 -4.11 -13.49
N ARG A 81 8.57 -3.28 -13.43
CA ARG A 81 8.19 -2.41 -14.56
C ARG A 81 9.25 -1.36 -14.87
N LEU A 82 9.88 -0.77 -13.85
CA LEU A 82 10.98 0.17 -14.06
C LEU A 82 12.19 -0.52 -14.70
N ALA A 83 12.54 -1.72 -14.25
CA ALA A 83 13.61 -2.52 -14.82
C ALA A 83 13.36 -2.86 -16.29
N ARG A 84 12.12 -3.22 -16.65
CA ARG A 84 11.71 -3.44 -18.05
C ARG A 84 11.85 -2.18 -18.90
N LYS A 85 11.40 -1.03 -18.39
CA LYS A 85 11.56 0.26 -19.08
C LYS A 85 13.02 0.66 -19.26
N ALA A 86 13.90 0.21 -18.36
CA ALA A 86 15.35 0.41 -18.44
C ALA A 86 16.07 -0.66 -19.30
N GLY A 87 15.37 -1.69 -19.78
CA GLY A 87 15.95 -2.76 -20.60
C GLY A 87 16.80 -3.78 -19.82
N VAL A 88 16.64 -3.88 -18.50
CA VAL A 88 17.42 -4.78 -17.63
C VAL A 88 16.60 -5.93 -17.03
N ALA A 89 15.34 -6.06 -17.45
CA ALA A 89 14.42 -7.14 -17.09
C ALA A 89 13.48 -7.48 -18.25
#